data_AF-A0A1Y2TTE2-F1
#
_entry.id   AF-A0A1Y2TTE2-F1
#
_cell.length_a   1.000
_cell.length_b   1.000
_cell.length_c   1.000
_cell.angle_alpha   90.00
_cell.angle_beta   90.00
_cell.angle_gamma   90.00
#
_symmetry.space_group_name_H-M   'P 1'
#
loop_
_entity.id
_entity.type
_entity.pdbx_description
1 polymer ?
#
loop_
_entity_poly.entity_id
_entity_poly.type
_entity_poly.pdbx_seq_one_letter_code
_entity_poly.pdbx_strand_id
1 'polypeptide(L)'
;MFGGSFDPAYTLTIHALPSLVQPTTNKRNAALVQRHIQETLGVIASRGYVRFVATPEDNVAIGGKTIAAEINESSNAMAEDKPAEIKKGAKSTRKIGVKVIHFPVSLAADRSSDS
;
A
#
# COMPACT_ATOMS: atom_id res chain seq x y z
N MET A 1 -15.69 25.12 -4.11
CA MET A 1 -14.98 26.34 -3.67
C MET A 1 -13.92 25.91 -2.67
N PHE A 2 -12.64 26.27 -2.89
CA PHE A 2 -11.54 25.95 -1.99
C PHE A 2 -10.86 27.25 -1.60
N GLY A 3 -10.71 27.52 -0.30
CA GLY A 3 -10.10 28.76 0.20
C GLY A 3 -10.77 30.04 -0.34
N GLY A 4 -12.08 30.02 -0.59
CA GLY A 4 -12.81 31.19 -1.09
C GLY A 4 -12.64 31.51 -2.58
N SER A 5 -11.90 30.69 -3.34
CA SER A 5 -11.70 30.86 -4.79
C SER A 5 -12.36 29.74 -5.60
N PHE A 6 -12.73 30.07 -6.84
CA PHE A 6 -13.19 29.17 -7.89
C PHE A 6 -12.06 28.59 -8.75
N ASP A 7 -10.80 28.95 -8.48
CA ASP A 7 -9.66 28.31 -9.15
C ASP A 7 -9.74 26.79 -9.01
N PRO A 8 -9.25 26.01 -9.98
CA PRO A 8 -9.26 24.56 -9.89
C PRO A 8 -8.68 24.03 -8.56
N ALA A 9 -9.36 23.05 -7.98
CA ALA A 9 -9.01 22.44 -6.70
C ALA A 9 -9.61 21.02 -6.61
N TYR A 10 -9.05 20.18 -5.75
CA TYR A 10 -9.57 18.84 -5.51
C TYR A 10 -9.54 18.44 -4.03
N THR A 11 -10.40 17.49 -3.69
CA THR A 11 -10.43 16.78 -2.41
C THR A 11 -10.38 15.29 -2.73
N LEU A 12 -9.39 14.60 -2.18
CA LEU A 12 -9.18 13.16 -2.37
C LEU A 12 -9.17 12.47 -1.01
N THR A 13 -9.96 11.40 -0.87
CA THR A 13 -9.92 10.52 0.29
C THR A 13 -9.44 9.15 -0.14
N ILE A 14 -8.39 8.64 0.51
CA ILE A 14 -7.79 7.35 0.23
C ILE A 14 -8.12 6.42 1.41
N HIS A 15 -8.91 5.39 1.12
CA HIS A 15 -9.21 4.30 2.05
C HIS A 15 -8.22 3.17 1.84
N ALA A 16 -7.58 2.72 2.90
CA ALA A 16 -6.64 1.60 2.85
C ALA A 16 -6.58 0.88 4.21
N LEU A 17 -6.04 -0.34 4.22
CA LEU A 17 -5.84 -1.10 5.45
C LEU A 17 -4.96 -0.31 6.45
N PRO A 18 -5.13 -0.49 7.76
CA PRO A 18 -4.37 0.27 8.77
C PRO A 18 -2.85 0.13 8.61
N SER A 19 -2.37 -1.05 8.19
CA SER A 19 -0.96 -1.33 7.91
C SER A 19 -0.38 -0.46 6.77
N LEU A 20 -1.23 0.02 5.87
CA LEU A 20 -0.84 0.86 4.72
C LEU A 20 -0.96 2.36 5.01
N VAL A 21 -1.72 2.75 6.04
CA VAL A 21 -1.94 4.15 6.45
C VAL A 21 -0.88 4.55 7.48
N GLN A 22 0.38 4.64 7.04
CA GLN A 22 1.53 4.96 7.88
C GLN A 22 2.07 6.37 7.60
N PRO A 23 2.52 7.16 8.60
CA PRO A 23 2.92 8.56 8.39
C PRO A 23 3.92 8.78 7.25
N THR A 24 4.99 7.96 7.21
CA THR A 24 6.02 8.04 6.16
C THR A 24 5.47 7.67 4.79
N THR A 25 4.66 6.61 4.73
CA THR A 25 4.00 6.14 3.49
C THR A 25 3.02 7.19 2.97
N ASN A 26 2.19 7.76 3.83
CA ASN A 26 1.22 8.79 3.50
C ASN A 26 1.89 10.05 2.95
N LYS A 27 3.00 10.48 3.57
CA LYS A 27 3.79 11.63 3.08
C LYS A 27 4.29 11.41 1.66
N ARG A 28 4.85 10.23 1.39
CA ARG A 28 5.32 9.86 0.04
C ARG A 28 4.15 9.79 -0.95
N ASN A 29 3.08 9.12 -0.59
CA ASN A 29 1.92 8.91 -1.46
C ASN A 29 1.21 10.23 -1.79
N ALA A 30 1.09 11.14 -0.83
CA ALA A 30 0.58 12.48 -1.07
C ALA A 30 1.43 13.19 -2.13
N ALA A 31 2.75 13.25 -1.95
CA ALA A 31 3.62 13.90 -2.93
C ALA A 31 3.48 13.32 -4.35
N LEU A 32 3.41 11.99 -4.47
CA LEU A 32 3.26 11.30 -5.77
C LEU A 32 1.91 11.61 -6.42
N VAL A 33 0.81 11.45 -5.69
CA VAL A 33 -0.54 11.66 -6.23
C VAL A 33 -0.77 13.13 -6.58
N GLN A 34 -0.34 14.06 -5.72
CA GLN A 34 -0.51 15.48 -5.97
C GLN A 34 0.32 15.95 -7.17
N ARG A 35 1.55 15.43 -7.33
CA ARG A 35 2.37 15.67 -8.51
C ARG A 35 1.66 15.17 -9.78
N HIS A 36 1.13 13.95 -9.74
CA HIS A 36 0.43 13.39 -10.89
C HIS A 36 -0.82 14.21 -11.26
N ILE A 37 -1.59 14.68 -10.27
CA ILE A 37 -2.74 15.56 -10.51
C ILE A 37 -2.31 16.89 -11.11
N GLN A 38 -1.19 17.46 -10.66
CA GLN A 38 -0.65 18.68 -11.26
C GLN A 38 -0.24 18.47 -12.72
N GLU A 39 0.41 17.36 -13.03
CA GLU A 39 0.86 17.03 -14.39
C GLU A 39 -0.31 16.73 -15.33
N THR A 40 -1.39 16.11 -14.84
CA THR A 40 -2.53 15.66 -15.68
C THR A 40 -3.67 16.66 -15.76
N LEU A 41 -3.98 17.33 -14.65
CA LEU A 41 -5.13 18.24 -14.54
C LEU A 41 -4.71 19.71 -14.37
N GLY A 42 -3.42 20.01 -14.25
CA GLY A 42 -2.91 21.37 -14.06
C GLY A 42 -3.19 21.96 -12.67
N VAL A 43 -3.72 21.18 -11.72
CA VAL A 43 -4.06 21.67 -10.38
C VAL A 43 -2.86 21.56 -9.45
N ILE A 44 -2.33 22.69 -9.00
CA ILE A 44 -1.18 22.73 -8.10
C ILE A 44 -1.46 22.07 -6.74
N ALA A 45 -0.43 21.49 -6.12
CA ALA A 45 -0.57 20.72 -4.87
C ALA A 45 -1.19 21.52 -3.70
N SER A 46 -0.94 22.83 -3.60
CA SER A 46 -1.52 23.70 -2.55
C SER A 46 -3.03 23.90 -2.69
N ARG A 47 -3.62 23.57 -3.84
CA ARG A 47 -5.07 23.57 -4.12
C ARG A 47 -5.69 22.17 -3.95
N GLY A 48 -4.93 21.22 -3.42
CA GLY A 48 -5.35 19.86 -3.18
C GLY A 48 -5.46 19.55 -1.69
N TYR A 49 -6.48 18.78 -1.33
CA TYR A 49 -6.61 18.16 -0.01
C TYR A 49 -6.58 16.64 -0.15
N VAL A 50 -5.67 15.96 0.55
CA VAL A 50 -5.56 14.49 0.56
C VAL A 50 -5.73 13.99 1.98
N ARG A 51 -6.70 13.09 2.19
CA ARG A 51 -6.99 12.46 3.48
C ARG A 51 -6.81 10.95 3.38
N PHE A 52 -6.04 10.38 4.29
CA PHE A 52 -5.89 8.93 4.42
C PHE A 52 -6.79 8.42 5.54
N VAL A 53 -7.52 7.34 5.28
CA VAL A 53 -8.46 6.73 6.22
C VAL A 53 -8.11 5.25 6.36
N ALA A 54 -7.65 4.88 7.56
CA ALA A 54 -7.46 3.47 7.92
C ALA A 54 -8.83 2.79 7.95
N THR A 55 -8.98 1.73 7.17
CA THR A 55 -10.22 0.95 7.05
C THR A 55 -9.87 -0.50 7.40
N PRO A 56 -10.34 -1.02 8.55
CA PRO A 56 -10.06 -2.39 8.98
C PRO A 56 -10.48 -3.43 7.93
N GLU A 57 -9.80 -4.57 7.95
CA GLU A 57 -9.97 -5.68 7.02
C GLU A 57 -11.41 -6.25 7.01
N ASP A 58 -12.10 -6.18 8.16
CA ASP A 58 -13.51 -6.60 8.30
C ASP A 58 -14.48 -5.64 7.58
N ASN A 59 -14.06 -4.39 7.38
CA ASN A 59 -14.88 -3.31 6.83
C ASN A 59 -14.60 -3.04 5.35
N VAL A 60 -13.77 -3.87 4.71
CA VAL A 60 -13.47 -3.81 3.29
C VAL A 60 -13.88 -5.14 2.67
N ALA A 61 -14.71 -5.11 1.64
CA ALA A 61 -15.12 -6.29 0.91
C ALA A 61 -14.92 -6.12 -0.59
N ILE A 62 -14.35 -7.15 -1.23
CA ILE A 62 -14.12 -7.21 -2.67
C ILE A 62 -14.55 -8.61 -3.13
N GLY A 63 -15.28 -8.70 -4.25
CA GLY A 63 -15.70 -10.00 -4.79
C GLY A 63 -16.63 -10.81 -3.88
N GLY A 64 -17.38 -10.14 -2.99
CA GLY A 64 -18.33 -10.79 -2.08
C GLY A 64 -17.70 -11.35 -0.79
N LYS A 65 -16.40 -11.16 -0.57
CA LYS A 65 -15.71 -11.52 0.67
C LYS A 65 -15.07 -10.31 1.32
N THR A 66 -15.02 -10.28 2.64
CA THR A 66 -14.20 -9.29 3.34
C THR A 66 -12.73 -9.62 3.19
N ILE A 67 -11.87 -8.61 3.26
CA ILE A 67 -10.43 -8.83 3.27
C ILE A 67 -10.03 -9.69 4.49
N ALA A 68 -10.73 -9.53 5.62
CA ALA A 68 -10.53 -10.39 6.78
C ALA A 68 -10.84 -11.88 6.50
N ALA A 69 -11.95 -12.16 5.80
CA ALA A 69 -12.30 -13.52 5.40
C ALA A 69 -11.25 -14.12 4.45
N GLU A 70 -10.77 -13.33 3.49
CA GLU A 70 -9.72 -13.75 2.55
C GLU A 70 -8.40 -14.08 3.26
N ILE A 71 -7.99 -13.27 4.24
CA ILE A 71 -6.79 -13.52 5.06
C ILE A 71 -6.95 -14.82 5.85
N ASN A 72 -8.12 -15.05 6.46
CA ASN A 72 -8.37 -16.25 7.24
C ASN A 72 -8.36 -17.51 6.38
N GLU A 73 -8.99 -17.49 5.21
CA GLU A 73 -8.93 -18.58 4.22
C GLU A 73 -7.49 -18.87 3.78
N SER A 74 -6.71 -17.82 3.50
CA SER A 74 -5.29 -17.93 3.12
C SER A 74 -4.44 -18.54 4.24
N SER A 75 -4.74 -18.22 5.49
CA SER A 75 -4.03 -18.77 6.65
C SER A 75 -4.32 -20.26 6.89
N ASN A 76 -5.55 -20.70 6.62
CA ASN A 76 -5.95 -22.09 6.73
C ASN A 76 -5.33 -22.96 5.63
N ALA A 77 -5.23 -22.45 4.39
CA ALA A 77 -4.55 -23.16 3.31
C ALA A 77 -3.06 -23.41 3.60
N MET A 78 -2.39 -22.52 4.36
CA MET A 78 -1.00 -22.73 4.79
C MET A 78 -0.86 -23.67 6.00
N ALA A 79 -1.95 -23.96 6.71
CA ALA A 79 -1.93 -24.86 7.87
C ALA A 79 -2.07 -26.35 7.49
N GLU A 80 -2.64 -26.65 6.32
CA GLU A 80 -2.86 -28.03 5.86
C GLU A 80 -1.63 -28.68 5.20
N ASP A 81 -0.53 -27.94 4.97
CA ASP A 81 0.71 -28.44 4.34
C ASP A 81 1.86 -28.73 5.35
N LYS A 82 1.53 -29.12 6.59
CA LYS A 82 2.54 -29.54 7.58
C LYS A 82 2.56 -31.07 7.75
N PRO A 83 3.66 -31.77 7.37
CA PRO A 83 3.91 -33.11 7.87
C PRO A 83 4.15 -33.06 9.38
N ALA A 84 3.62 -34.07 10.08
CA ALA A 84 3.66 -34.20 11.52
C ALA A 84 5.10 -34.41 12.08
N GLU A 85 5.23 -34.12 13.39
CA GLU A 85 6.24 -34.63 14.36
C GLU A 85 7.63 -33.91 14.40
N ILE A 86 8.32 -33.61 15.53
CA ILE A 86 8.32 -33.98 16.97
C ILE A 86 8.88 -32.81 17.83
N LYS A 87 8.40 -32.66 19.08
CA LYS A 87 8.95 -31.76 20.14
C LYS A 87 10.34 -32.21 20.63
N LYS A 88 11.34 -31.31 20.69
CA LYS A 88 12.32 -31.18 21.81
C LYS A 88 12.84 -29.73 21.90
N GLY A 89 12.94 -29.21 23.12
CA GLY A 89 13.12 -27.78 23.40
C GLY A 89 14.56 -27.26 23.44
N ALA A 90 14.68 -25.94 23.58
CA ALA A 90 15.78 -25.21 24.22
C ALA A 90 15.43 -23.71 24.23
N LYS A 91 15.64 -23.04 25.36
CA LYS A 91 15.58 -21.57 25.47
C LYS A 91 16.71 -20.97 24.62
N SER A 92 16.40 -20.07 23.69
CA SER A 92 17.41 -19.29 22.97
C SER A 92 16.86 -17.93 22.54
N THR A 93 17.42 -16.88 23.16
CA THR A 93 17.14 -15.47 22.90
C THR A 93 17.62 -15.10 21.49
N ARG A 94 16.71 -14.83 20.55
CA ARG A 94 17.06 -14.39 19.20
C ARG A 94 16.70 -12.92 19.00
N LYS A 95 17.74 -12.09 18.83
CA LYS A 95 17.63 -10.71 18.34
C LYS A 95 17.14 -10.74 16.90
N ILE A 96 16.11 -9.94 16.59
CA ILE A 96 15.51 -9.82 15.25
C ILE A 96 16.37 -8.85 14.44
N GLY A 97 17.07 -9.37 13.42
CA GLY A 97 17.70 -8.55 12.38
C GLY A 97 16.68 -8.24 11.29
N VAL A 98 16.43 -6.96 11.03
CA VAL A 98 15.58 -6.50 9.93
C VAL A 98 16.35 -6.67 8.62
N LYS A 99 15.85 -7.51 7.71
CA LYS A 99 16.40 -7.65 6.35
C LYS A 99 15.57 -6.78 5.41
N VAL A 100 16.16 -5.70 4.90
CA VAL A 100 15.55 -4.85 3.88
C VAL A 100 15.57 -5.61 2.55
N ILE A 101 14.39 -5.84 1.97
CA ILE A 101 14.24 -6.48 0.66
C ILE A 101 14.34 -5.38 -0.40
N HIS A 102 15.41 -5.40 -1.19
CA HIS A 102 15.60 -4.52 -2.33
C HIS A 102 14.97 -5.14 -3.57
N PHE A 103 13.93 -4.52 -4.12
CA PHE A 103 13.38 -4.89 -5.43
C PHE A 103 14.19 -4.20 -6.54
N PRO A 104 14.85 -4.95 -7.45
CA PRO A 104 15.46 -4.33 -8.61
C PRO A 104 14.37 -3.81 -9.56
N VAL A 105 14.45 -2.54 -9.92
CA VAL A 105 13.68 -1.98 -11.03
C VAL A 105 14.28 -2.55 -12.31
N SER A 106 13.55 -3.46 -12.96
CA SER A 106 13.96 -3.97 -14.26
C SER A 106 13.72 -2.87 -15.31
N LEU A 107 14.81 -2.26 -15.76
CA LEU A 107 14.81 -1.31 -16.87
C LEU A 107 14.70 -2.11 -18.17
N ALA A 108 13.51 -2.15 -18.76
CA ALA A 108 13.35 -2.61 -20.13
C ALA A 108 13.85 -1.49 -21.06
N ALA A 109 15.11 -1.57 -21.44
CA ALA A 109 15.62 -0.94 -22.65
C ALA A 109 15.58 -2.01 -23.75
N ASP A 110 14.61 -1.92 -24.66
CA ASP A 110 14.71 -2.61 -25.94
C ASP A 110 14.71 -1.62 -27.10
N ARG A 111 15.45 -2.06 -28.11
CA ARG A 111 16.16 -1.34 -29.16
C ARG A 111 15.22 -0.75 -30.20
N SER A 112 15.64 0.38 -30.76
CA SER A 112 15.44 0.64 -32.19
C SER A 112 16.73 1.23 -32.76
N SER A 113 17.58 0.33 -33.25
CA SER A 113 18.74 0.62 -34.10
C SER A 113 18.33 0.60 -35.57
N ASP A 114 18.76 1.63 -36.29
CA ASP A 114 19.04 1.73 -37.72
C ASP A 114 17.99 1.24 -38.74
N SER A 115 17.50 2.21 -39.52
CA SER A 115 17.51 2.17 -40.99
C SER A 115 17.67 3.58 -41.52
#